data_AF-A0A1J5H3K6-F1
#
_entry.id   AF-A0A1J5H3K6-F1
#
_cell.length_a   1.000
_cell.length_b   1.000
_cell.length_c   1.000
_cell.angle_alpha   90.00
_cell.angle_beta   90.00
_cell.angle_gamma   90.00
#
_symmetry.space_group_name_H-M   'P 1'
#
loop_
_entity.id
_entity.type
_entity.pdbx_description
1 polymer ?
#
loop_
_entity_poly.entity_id
_entity_poly.type
_entity_poly.pdbx_seq_one_letter_code
_entity_poly.pdbx_strand_id
1 'polypeptide(L)'
;RNAAKDLGIAIRSKEPEVIFNFSYSALVKIGIVLIAACGYRVRSRVGHHIKILEKLTQILQDKNIEIIGDRMRKKRNLDLYEGGIIISQKEAKDYLDFTKRIIKKAGEYLKNQRPLF
;
A
#
# COMPACT_ATOMS: atom_id res chain seq x y z
N ARG A 1 -4.67 -11.09 7.52
CA ARG A 1 -4.58 -9.74 8.15
C ARG A 1 -4.97 -8.70 7.09
N ASN A 2 -5.89 -7.78 7.40
CA ASN A 2 -6.71 -7.00 6.45
C ASN A 2 -6.12 -5.59 6.18
N ALA A 3 -6.05 -5.16 4.91
CA ALA A 3 -5.61 -3.81 4.51
C ALA A 3 -6.42 -2.68 5.16
N ALA A 4 -7.73 -2.86 5.34
CA ALA A 4 -8.60 -1.88 5.99
C ALA A 4 -8.25 -1.70 7.48
N LYS A 5 -7.83 -2.77 8.16
CA LYS A 5 -7.40 -2.70 9.57
C LYS A 5 -6.16 -1.83 9.71
N ASP A 6 -5.17 -2.04 8.84
CA ASP A 6 -3.95 -1.26 8.85
C ASP A 6 -4.20 0.21 8.53
N LEU A 7 -5.00 0.49 7.50
CA LEU A 7 -5.39 1.86 7.18
C LEU A 7 -6.09 2.53 8.39
N GLY A 8 -6.95 1.80 9.10
CA GLY A 8 -7.60 2.31 10.31
C GLY A 8 -6.62 2.63 11.44
N ILE A 9 -5.54 1.86 11.59
CA ILE A 9 -4.47 2.18 12.55
C ILE A 9 -3.73 3.45 12.12
N ALA A 10 -3.35 3.54 10.85
CA ALA A 10 -2.67 4.73 10.32
C ALA A 10 -3.50 6.00 10.49
N ILE A 11 -4.83 5.93 10.27
CA ILE A 11 -5.74 7.08 10.41
C ILE A 11 -5.84 7.59 11.85
N ARG A 12 -5.81 6.69 12.86
CA ARG A 12 -5.99 7.08 14.27
C ARG A 12 -4.68 7.47 14.96
N SER A 13 -3.54 7.18 14.34
CA SER A 13 -2.23 7.47 14.92
C SER A 13 -1.89 8.95 14.79
N LYS A 14 -1.17 9.48 15.80
CA LYS A 14 -0.48 10.77 15.71
C LYS A 14 1.01 10.60 15.40
N GLU A 15 1.59 9.42 15.66
CA GLU A 15 3.01 9.14 15.42
C GLU A 15 3.31 8.98 13.92
N PRO A 16 4.21 9.80 13.32
CA PRO A 16 4.55 9.75 11.90
C PRO A 16 4.99 8.37 11.41
N GLU A 17 5.81 7.68 12.19
CA GLU A 17 6.35 6.36 11.84
C GLU A 17 5.24 5.30 11.78
N VAL A 18 4.30 5.35 12.73
CA VAL A 18 3.14 4.47 12.77
C VAL A 18 2.23 4.75 11.57
N ILE A 19 1.96 6.03 11.28
CA ILE A 19 1.16 6.43 10.11
C ILE A 19 1.79 5.84 8.85
N PHE A 20 3.10 6.03 8.66
CA PHE A 20 3.82 5.54 7.49
C PHE A 20 3.81 4.01 7.38
N ASN A 21 4.21 3.31 8.44
CA ASN A 21 4.33 1.85 8.45
C ASN A 21 3.00 1.17 8.12
N PHE A 22 1.92 1.64 8.73
CA PHE A 22 0.60 1.08 8.49
C PHE A 22 0.01 1.53 7.13
N SER A 23 0.34 2.73 6.64
CA SER A 23 -0.03 3.15 5.27
C SER A 23 0.65 2.24 4.23
N TYR A 24 1.95 2.01 4.36
CA TYR A 24 2.67 1.12 3.46
C TYR A 24 2.18 -0.33 3.53
N SER A 25 1.93 -0.84 4.74
CA SER A 25 1.38 -2.18 4.93
C SER A 25 0.00 -2.33 4.28
N ALA A 26 -0.86 -1.32 4.43
CA ALA A 26 -2.18 -1.29 3.82
C ALA A 26 -2.08 -1.28 2.27
N LEU A 27 -1.16 -0.49 1.70
CA LEU A 27 -0.90 -0.43 0.27
C LEU A 27 -0.47 -1.78 -0.32
N VAL A 28 0.49 -2.46 0.34
CA VAL A 28 0.96 -3.78 -0.11
C VAL A 28 -0.18 -4.80 -0.02
N LYS A 29 -0.93 -4.81 1.09
CA LYS A 29 -2.03 -5.77 1.29
C LYS A 29 -3.18 -5.57 0.32
N ILE A 30 -3.57 -4.33 0.01
CA ILE A 30 -4.61 -4.09 -1.00
C ILE A 30 -4.14 -4.56 -2.39
N GLY A 31 -2.85 -4.39 -2.71
CA GLY A 31 -2.24 -4.96 -3.92
C GLY A 31 -2.37 -6.48 -3.98
N ILE A 32 -2.06 -7.19 -2.89
CA ILE A 32 -2.25 -8.65 -2.81
C ILE A 32 -3.71 -9.05 -3.04
N VAL A 33 -4.66 -8.32 -2.46
CA VAL A 33 -6.10 -8.58 -2.63
C VAL A 33 -6.54 -8.41 -4.08
N LEU A 34 -6.13 -7.32 -4.75
CA LEU A 34 -6.46 -7.12 -6.17
C LEU A 34 -5.84 -8.17 -7.07
N ILE A 35 -4.57 -8.50 -6.86
CA ILE A 35 -3.88 -9.56 -7.63
C ILE A 35 -4.62 -10.90 -7.47
N ALA A 36 -5.08 -11.21 -6.25
CA ALA A 36 -5.89 -12.40 -5.97
C ALA A 36 -7.28 -12.35 -6.65
N ALA A 37 -7.92 -11.18 -6.68
CA ALA A 37 -9.20 -11.00 -7.39
C ALA A 37 -9.06 -11.23 -8.90
N CYS A 38 -7.90 -10.92 -9.48
CA CYS A 38 -7.57 -11.26 -10.87
C CYS A 38 -7.13 -12.72 -11.08
N GLY A 39 -7.24 -13.60 -10.07
CA GLY A 39 -6.93 -15.03 -10.19
C GLY A 39 -5.46 -15.42 -9.99
N TYR A 40 -4.59 -14.47 -9.60
CA TYR A 40 -3.17 -14.72 -9.38
C TYR A 40 -2.81 -14.86 -7.90
N ARG A 41 -1.68 -15.49 -7.58
CA ARG A 41 -1.18 -15.59 -6.19
C ARG A 41 0.20 -14.95 -6.05
N VAL A 42 0.33 -14.07 -5.07
CA VAL A 42 1.60 -13.46 -4.68
C VAL A 42 2.42 -14.46 -3.88
N ARG A 43 3.68 -14.66 -4.26
CA ARG A 43 4.66 -15.43 -3.47
C ARG A 43 5.54 -14.48 -2.68
N SER A 44 5.65 -14.71 -1.37
CA SER A 44 6.51 -13.92 -0.49
C SER A 44 7.98 -14.30 -0.71
N ARG A 45 8.68 -13.53 -1.56
CA ARG A 45 10.10 -13.69 -1.91
C ARG A 45 10.79 -12.33 -1.95
N VAL A 46 12.11 -12.28 -1.93
CA VAL A 46 12.84 -11.00 -2.09
C VAL A 46 12.34 -10.28 -3.35
N GLY A 47 12.07 -8.97 -3.23
CA GLY A 47 11.53 -8.16 -4.33
C GLY A 47 10.03 -8.29 -4.59
N HIS A 48 9.28 -9.13 -3.86
CA HIS A 48 7.84 -9.31 -4.09
C HIS A 48 7.04 -8.01 -3.96
N HIS A 49 7.41 -7.08 -3.06
CA HIS A 49 6.76 -5.77 -2.96
C HIS A 49 6.85 -4.96 -4.26
N ILE A 50 7.99 -5.04 -4.98
CA ILE A 50 8.14 -4.35 -6.27
C ILE A 50 7.12 -4.91 -7.25
N LYS A 51 7.03 -6.24 -7.36
CA LYS A 51 6.04 -6.90 -8.25
C LYS A 51 4.59 -6.62 -7.84
N ILE A 52 4.30 -6.50 -6.55
CA ILE A 52 2.96 -6.11 -6.08
C ILE A 52 2.65 -4.68 -6.54
N LEU A 53 3.58 -3.74 -6.39
CA LEU A 53 3.38 -2.35 -6.81
C LEU A 53 3.23 -2.23 -8.33
N GLU A 54 4.09 -2.91 -9.12
CA GLU A 54 3.97 -2.98 -10.58
C GLU A 54 2.60 -3.49 -11.01
N LYS A 55 2.12 -4.59 -10.42
CA LYS A 55 0.82 -5.17 -10.76
C LYS A 55 -0.33 -4.28 -10.32
N LEU A 56 -0.23 -3.67 -9.14
CA LEU A 56 -1.22 -2.72 -8.66
C LEU A 56 -1.34 -1.50 -9.58
N THR A 57 -0.21 -0.97 -10.07
CA THR A 57 -0.14 0.08 -11.10
C THR A 57 -0.86 -0.35 -12.37
N GLN A 58 -0.63 -1.57 -12.85
CA GLN A 58 -1.26 -2.10 -14.07
C GLN A 58 -2.77 -2.25 -13.91
N ILE A 59 -3.22 -2.83 -12.79
CA ILE A 59 -4.64 -3.10 -12.53
C ILE A 59 -5.44 -1.79 -12.37
N LEU A 60 -4.90 -0.82 -11.63
CA LEU A 60 -5.57 0.45 -11.35
C LEU A 60 -5.22 1.58 -12.34
N GLN A 61 -4.36 1.28 -13.33
CA GLN A 61 -3.88 2.22 -14.35
C GLN A 61 -3.36 3.56 -13.76
N ASP A 62 -2.65 3.49 -12.63
CA ASP A 62 -2.15 4.67 -11.90
C ASP A 62 -0.64 4.59 -11.69
N LYS A 63 0.12 5.25 -12.57
CA LYS A 63 1.59 5.27 -12.53
C LYS A 63 2.16 5.86 -11.23
N ASN A 64 1.38 6.65 -10.49
CA ASN A 64 1.85 7.18 -9.21
C ASN A 64 2.03 6.07 -8.16
N ILE A 65 1.39 4.92 -8.33
CA ILE A 65 1.55 3.76 -7.43
C ILE A 65 2.97 3.23 -7.46
N GLU A 66 3.55 3.09 -8.64
CA GLU A 66 4.94 2.66 -8.78
C GLU A 66 5.89 3.71 -8.22
N ILE A 67 5.70 4.98 -8.60
CA ILE A 67 6.59 6.08 -8.19
C ILE A 67 6.57 6.30 -6.67
N ILE A 68 5.38 6.49 -6.08
CA ILE A 68 5.23 6.78 -4.65
C ILE A 68 5.42 5.50 -3.83
N GLY A 69 4.91 4.37 -4.29
CA GLY A 69 5.09 3.08 -3.62
C GLY A 69 6.55 2.65 -3.54
N ASP A 70 7.36 2.91 -4.58
CA ASP A 70 8.80 2.63 -4.53
C ASP A 70 9.54 3.54 -3.54
N ARG A 71 9.15 4.82 -3.45
CA ARG A 71 9.67 5.73 -2.39
C ARG A 71 9.36 5.20 -1.00
N MET A 72 8.11 4.78 -0.74
CA MET A 72 7.72 4.17 0.53
C MET A 72 8.51 2.89 0.80
N ARG A 73 8.66 2.00 -0.20
CA ARG A 73 9.43 0.77 -0.07
C ARG A 73 10.89 1.03 0.29
N LYS A 74 11.54 1.96 -0.41
CA LYS A 74 12.94 2.33 -0.16
C LYS A 74 13.10 2.90 1.25
N LYS A 75 12.24 3.84 1.65
CA LYS A 75 12.27 4.43 2.99
C LYS A 75 12.08 3.39 4.10
N ARG A 76 11.12 2.47 3.94
CA ARG A 76 10.91 1.33 4.86
C ARG A 76 12.11 0.38 4.92
N ASN A 77 12.85 0.24 3.82
CA ASN A 77 14.04 -0.62 3.78
C ASN A 77 15.26 0.05 4.42
N LEU A 78 15.42 1.37 4.31
CA LEU A 78 16.49 2.14 4.96
C LEU A 78 16.38 2.05 6.50
N ASP A 79 15.16 2.18 7.02
CA ASP A 79 14.86 2.03 8.46
C ASP A 79 15.35 0.74 9.09
N LEU A 80 15.29 -0.38 8.36
CA LEU A 80 15.79 -1.66 8.86
C LEU A 80 17.30 -1.66 9.15
N TYR A 81 18.06 -0.73 8.59
CA TYR A 81 19.53 -0.66 8.72
C TYR A 81 20.02 0.54 9.55
N GLU A 82 19.25 1.63 9.65
CA GLU A 82 19.69 2.90 10.26
C GLU A 82 19.09 3.20 11.65
N GLY A 83 18.29 2.29 12.22
CA GLY A 83 17.79 2.41 13.60
C GLY A 83 16.53 3.25 13.77
N GLY A 84 15.75 3.47 12.70
CA GLY A 84 14.45 4.15 12.76
C GLY A 84 14.04 4.81 11.44
N ILE A 85 12.73 5.02 11.25
CA ILE A 85 12.18 5.72 10.08
C ILE A 85 12.27 7.23 10.35
N ILE A 86 13.23 7.90 9.73
CA ILE A 86 13.21 9.37 9.70
C ILE A 86 12.11 9.83 8.73
N ILE A 87 10.98 10.28 9.29
CA ILE A 87 9.85 10.81 8.53
C ILE A 87 9.15 11.96 9.26
N SER A 88 8.84 13.03 8.53
CA SER A 88 8.09 14.16 9.08
C SER A 88 6.59 13.87 9.16
N GLN A 89 5.88 14.59 10.04
CA GLN A 89 4.41 14.51 10.13
C GLN A 89 3.72 14.79 8.79
N LYS A 90 4.21 15.80 8.05
CA LYS A 90 3.67 16.17 6.74
C LYS A 90 3.84 15.02 5.75
N GLU A 91 5.05 14.47 5.65
CA GLU A 91 5.36 13.38 4.72
C GLU A 91 4.54 12.12 5.06
N ALA A 92 4.41 11.77 6.34
CA ALA A 92 3.59 10.65 6.77
C ALA A 92 2.11 10.83 6.37
N LYS A 93 1.58 12.05 6.50
CA LYS A 93 0.21 12.38 6.08
C LYS A 93 0.05 12.30 4.55
N ASP A 94 1.02 12.77 3.79
CA ASP A 94 1.00 12.67 2.32
C ASP A 94 0.93 11.19 1.86
N TYR A 95 1.70 10.31 2.49
CA TYR A 95 1.63 8.86 2.21
C TYR A 95 0.31 8.22 2.66
N LEU A 96 -0.25 8.65 3.78
CA LEU A 96 -1.56 8.19 4.23
C LEU A 96 -2.66 8.59 3.23
N ASP A 97 -2.69 9.84 2.80
CA ASP A 97 -3.71 10.34 1.88
C ASP A 97 -3.57 9.72 0.48
N PHE A 98 -2.33 9.50 0.04
CA PHE A 98 -2.03 8.66 -1.12
C PHE A 98 -2.65 7.26 -0.97
N THR A 99 -2.37 6.58 0.15
CA THR A 99 -2.84 5.21 0.42
C THR A 99 -4.36 5.13 0.48
N LYS A 100 -5.04 6.09 1.12
CA LYS A 100 -6.51 6.19 1.16
C LYS A 100 -7.09 6.22 -0.26
N ARG A 101 -6.51 7.05 -1.14
CA ARG A 101 -6.96 7.16 -2.53
C ARG A 101 -6.83 5.83 -3.27
N ILE A 102 -5.71 5.13 -3.10
CA ILE A 102 -5.50 3.83 -3.75
C ILE A 102 -6.47 2.77 -3.21
N ILE A 103 -6.70 2.72 -1.90
CA ILE A 103 -7.67 1.78 -1.30
C ILE A 103 -9.09 2.08 -1.78
N LYS A 104 -9.46 3.35 -1.95
CA LYS A 104 -10.75 3.73 -2.54
C LYS A 104 -10.90 3.21 -3.97
N LYS A 105 -9.92 3.50 -4.86
CA LYS A 105 -9.89 3.01 -6.25
C LYS A 105 -9.96 1.48 -6.31
N ALA A 106 -9.20 0.80 -5.44
CA ALA A 106 -9.22 -0.64 -5.31
C ALA A 106 -10.61 -1.18 -4.93
N GLY A 107 -11.27 -0.54 -3.97
CA GLY A 107 -12.63 -0.90 -3.57
C GLY A 107 -13.64 -0.73 -4.69
N GLU A 108 -13.54 0.33 -5.48
CA GLU A 108 -14.38 0.57 -6.66
C GLU A 108 -14.14 -0.51 -7.74
N TYR A 109 -12.88 -0.82 -8.03
CA TYR A 109 -12.52 -1.89 -8.97
C TYR A 109 -13.11 -3.25 -8.55
N LEU A 110 -12.95 -3.63 -7.27
CA LEU A 110 -13.44 -4.91 -6.75
C LEU A 110 -14.96 -5.01 -6.77
N LYS A 111 -15.68 -3.91 -6.57
CA LYS A 111 -17.14 -3.87 -6.71
C LYS A 111 -17.59 -4.14 -8.15
N ASN A 112 -16.90 -3.55 -9.12
CA ASN A 112 -17.22 -3.72 -10.54
C ASN A 112 -16.84 -5.10 -11.09
N GLN A 113 -15.94 -5.82 -10.43
CA GLN A 113 -15.50 -7.19 -10.79
C GLN A 113 -16.41 -8.30 -10.27
N ARG A 114 -17.37 -8.01 -9.39
CA ARG A 114 -18.43 -8.95 -9.06
C ARG A 114 -19.60 -8.67 -10.01
N PRO A 115 -19.82 -9.45 -11.09
CA PRO A 115 -21.14 -9.48 -11.67
C PRO A 115 -22.09 -9.95 -10.57
N LEU A 116 -23.27 -9.34 -10.49
CA LEU A 116 -24.36 -9.85 -9.68
C LEU A 116 -24.50 -11.36 -9.93
N PHE A 117 -24.34 -12.14 -8.87
CA PHE A 117 -25.21 -13.32 -8.73
C PHE A 117 -26.61 -12.81 -8.39
#